data_AF-A0A1V6AB00-F1
#
_entry.id   AF-A0A1V6AB00-F1
#
_cell.length_a   1.000
_cell.length_b   1.000
_cell.length_c   1.000
_cell.angle_alpha   90.00
_cell.angle_beta   90.00
_cell.angle_gamma   90.00
#
_symmetry.space_group_name_H-M   'P 1'
#
loop_
_entity.id
_entity.type
_entity.pdbx_description
1 polymer ?
#
loop_
_entity_poly.entity_id
_entity_poly.type
_entity_poly.pdbx_seq_one_letter_code
_entity_poly.pdbx_strand_id
1 'polypeptide(L)'
;MGSIKSQNLSIMLTDMQGYSETVAGTSREELIDLIRKHNKLMRPVIEFYRGKIIKSIGDALLCSFPSATDAVISAIIIQLLLKEYNKQQTDKNLALNLRIVINSGDVTLEDNDIFGSAVNITARMEKLECFPGGSIGISESTYLLMDKHEIVSVKIGPKSLKGVSEPITVYEVPLEKQKLNHLPIQLLELVERVVNTSSKNNDGSTGGAVFSEWSESVSAFLKQANWGENLNKASEQINKVQKKLVNTFGQKTVLETKKTYKDASLKSRIKSGVIDLIFVLVFIMAINFLWWAAQPILFGAAITNIQTTDLFGETIKTNMARPMGFFESLIDFNIRNPIIFVWAYLSVMLKYKKATLGQIAANTAVINEEGSDDLSWSTALKRGIINIISFLTVFGLLMVFVGEKKTLHDLICKTRVVE
;
A
#
# COMPACT_ATOMS: atom_id res chain seq x y z
N MET A 1 -32.78 -13.03 24.66
CA MET A 1 -32.80 -12.13 23.49
C MET A 1 -31.36 -11.97 23.01
N GLY A 2 -31.05 -12.48 21.82
CA GLY A 2 -29.74 -12.26 21.20
C GLY A 2 -29.47 -10.76 21.04
N SER A 3 -28.23 -10.34 21.20
CA SER A 3 -27.87 -8.93 21.05
C SER A 3 -27.97 -8.55 19.57
N ILE A 4 -29.00 -7.80 19.19
CA ILE A 4 -29.13 -7.20 17.87
C ILE A 4 -27.99 -6.17 17.72
N LYS A 5 -27.10 -6.37 16.74
CA LYS A 5 -25.97 -5.48 16.46
C LYS A 5 -25.96 -5.07 15.00
N SER A 6 -25.81 -3.78 14.73
CA SER A 6 -25.57 -3.26 13.38
C SER A 6 -24.06 -3.28 13.09
N GLN A 7 -23.69 -3.69 11.88
CA GLN A 7 -22.32 -3.71 11.40
C GLN A 7 -22.28 -3.47 9.88
N ASN A 8 -21.31 -2.68 9.43
CA ASN A 8 -21.03 -2.56 8.00
C ASN A 8 -20.20 -3.76 7.53
N LEU A 9 -20.77 -4.55 6.62
CA LEU A 9 -20.15 -5.76 6.08
C LEU A 9 -20.26 -5.78 4.55
N SER A 10 -19.32 -6.49 3.92
CA SER A 10 -19.37 -6.83 2.50
C SER A 10 -20.01 -8.19 2.34
N ILE A 11 -21.13 -8.23 1.64
CA ILE A 11 -21.96 -9.41 1.45
C ILE A 11 -21.68 -9.96 0.07
N MET A 12 -21.18 -11.19 0.03
CA MET A 12 -20.93 -11.94 -1.19
C MET A 12 -22.04 -12.98 -1.36
N LEU A 13 -22.60 -13.05 -2.57
CA LEU A 13 -23.49 -14.13 -2.99
C LEU A 13 -22.89 -14.81 -4.23
N THR A 14 -22.91 -16.13 -4.23
CA THR A 14 -22.46 -16.94 -5.37
C THR A 14 -23.65 -17.67 -6.00
N ASP A 15 -23.69 -17.82 -7.31
CA ASP A 15 -24.76 -18.54 -8.03
C ASP A 15 -24.19 -19.35 -9.20
N MET A 16 -24.60 -20.60 -9.39
CA MET A 16 -24.07 -21.44 -10.49
C MET A 16 -24.94 -21.30 -11.75
N GLN A 17 -24.40 -20.66 -12.79
CA GLN A 17 -25.11 -20.48 -14.05
C GLN A 17 -25.10 -21.78 -14.88
N GLY A 18 -26.27 -22.14 -15.44
CA GLY A 18 -26.45 -23.34 -16.29
C GLY A 18 -26.78 -24.62 -15.50
N TYR A 19 -26.75 -24.55 -14.17
CA TYR A 19 -27.02 -25.66 -13.26
C TYR A 19 -28.39 -26.30 -13.46
N SER A 20 -29.42 -25.50 -13.75
CA SER A 20 -30.79 -26.01 -13.97
C SER A 20 -30.96 -26.84 -15.25
N GLU A 21 -30.10 -26.65 -16.27
CA GLU A 21 -30.16 -27.39 -17.54
C GLU A 21 -29.32 -28.68 -17.48
N THR A 22 -28.19 -28.66 -16.77
CA THR A 22 -27.34 -29.85 -16.53
C THR A 22 -28.04 -30.92 -15.67
N VAL A 23 -28.96 -30.51 -14.79
CA VAL A 23 -29.77 -31.38 -13.92
C VAL A 23 -30.66 -32.36 -14.70
N ALA A 24 -30.98 -32.08 -15.97
CA ALA A 24 -31.84 -32.95 -16.77
C ALA A 24 -31.18 -34.27 -17.21
N GLY A 25 -29.84 -34.38 -17.12
CA GLY A 25 -29.09 -35.55 -17.60
C GLY A 25 -28.18 -36.23 -16.57
N THR A 26 -28.14 -35.75 -15.32
CA THR A 26 -27.21 -36.20 -14.28
C THR A 26 -27.97 -36.77 -13.08
N SER A 27 -27.44 -37.81 -12.44
CA SER A 27 -28.09 -38.38 -11.25
C SER A 27 -28.11 -37.37 -10.08
N ARG A 28 -29.12 -37.49 -9.20
CA ARG A 28 -29.27 -36.58 -8.05
C ARG A 28 -28.07 -36.67 -7.10
N GLU A 29 -27.43 -37.82 -7.06
CA GLU A 29 -26.25 -38.13 -6.26
C GLU A 29 -25.01 -37.42 -6.80
N GLU A 30 -24.74 -37.52 -8.10
CA GLU A 30 -23.63 -36.81 -8.77
C GLU A 30 -23.76 -35.30 -8.63
N LEU A 31 -25.00 -34.80 -8.69
CA LEU A 31 -25.35 -33.40 -8.53
C LEU A 31 -25.03 -32.87 -7.12
N ILE A 32 -25.40 -33.62 -6.09
CA ILE A 32 -25.11 -33.27 -4.69
C ILE A 32 -23.61 -33.32 -4.43
N ASP A 33 -22.91 -34.30 -5.00
CA ASP A 33 -21.46 -34.41 -4.86
C ASP A 33 -20.71 -33.28 -5.57
N LEU A 34 -21.23 -32.79 -6.69
CA LEU A 34 -20.69 -31.62 -7.38
C LEU A 34 -20.82 -30.35 -6.52
N ILE A 35 -22.00 -30.08 -5.93
CA ILE A 35 -22.19 -28.96 -4.99
C ILE A 35 -21.26 -29.11 -3.79
N ARG A 36 -21.14 -30.32 -3.21
CA ARG A 36 -20.28 -30.55 -2.05
C ARG A 36 -18.82 -30.31 -2.37
N LYS A 37 -18.33 -30.79 -3.52
CA LYS A 37 -16.96 -30.52 -3.99
C LYS A 37 -16.75 -29.01 -4.17
N HIS A 38 -17.71 -28.32 -4.76
CA HIS A 38 -17.66 -26.88 -4.96
C HIS A 38 -17.57 -26.09 -3.64
N ASN A 39 -18.48 -26.35 -2.71
CA ASN A 39 -18.47 -25.71 -1.39
C ASN A 39 -17.17 -25.99 -0.62
N LYS A 40 -16.63 -27.20 -0.77
CA LYS A 40 -15.33 -27.57 -0.22
C LYS A 40 -14.18 -26.76 -0.82
N LEU A 41 -14.16 -26.51 -2.13
CA LEU A 41 -13.12 -25.69 -2.78
C LEU A 41 -13.14 -24.22 -2.31
N MET A 42 -14.33 -23.64 -2.15
CA MET A 42 -14.46 -22.22 -1.81
C MET A 42 -14.24 -21.91 -0.34
N ARG A 43 -14.67 -22.81 0.56
CA ARG A 43 -14.65 -22.56 2.01
C ARG A 43 -13.27 -22.14 2.55
N PRO A 44 -12.15 -22.80 2.21
CA PRO A 44 -10.83 -22.38 2.67
C PRO A 44 -10.47 -20.95 2.23
N VAL A 45 -10.81 -20.59 1.00
CA VAL A 45 -10.55 -19.24 0.44
C VAL A 45 -11.36 -18.19 1.19
N ILE A 46 -12.64 -18.45 1.42
CA ILE A 46 -13.52 -17.54 2.15
C ILE A 46 -12.99 -17.32 3.57
N GLU A 47 -12.64 -18.39 4.28
CA GLU A 47 -12.16 -18.33 5.67
C GLU A 47 -10.81 -17.59 5.82
N PHE A 48 -9.90 -17.74 4.86
CA PHE A 48 -8.62 -17.03 4.81
C PHE A 48 -8.75 -15.52 4.77
N TYR A 49 -9.66 -15.06 3.92
CA TYR A 49 -9.99 -13.65 3.77
C TYR A 49 -10.98 -13.20 4.85
N ARG A 50 -11.04 -13.93 5.99
CA ARG A 50 -11.86 -13.64 7.16
C ARG A 50 -13.36 -13.58 6.86
N GLY A 51 -13.76 -14.20 5.75
CA GLY A 51 -15.14 -14.37 5.37
C GLY A 51 -15.83 -15.41 6.23
N LYS A 52 -17.11 -15.18 6.50
CA LYS A 52 -17.99 -16.13 7.19
C LYS A 52 -19.09 -16.55 6.25
N ILE A 53 -19.20 -17.87 6.04
CA ILE A 53 -20.35 -18.46 5.34
C ILE A 53 -21.54 -18.41 6.30
N ILE A 54 -22.56 -17.63 5.95
CA ILE A 54 -23.78 -17.46 6.76
C ILE A 54 -24.73 -18.61 6.49
N LYS A 55 -25.06 -18.85 5.21
CA LYS A 55 -25.97 -19.93 4.80
C LYS A 55 -25.73 -20.36 3.37
N SER A 56 -26.07 -21.62 3.09
CA SER A 56 -26.16 -22.18 1.73
C SER A 56 -27.61 -22.15 1.29
N ILE A 57 -27.89 -21.56 0.14
CA ILE A 57 -29.23 -21.46 -0.44
C ILE A 57 -29.23 -22.32 -1.72
N GLY A 58 -29.48 -23.62 -1.58
CA GLY A 58 -29.29 -24.55 -2.68
C GLY A 58 -27.82 -24.66 -3.07
N ASP A 59 -27.51 -24.28 -4.30
CA ASP A 59 -26.19 -24.17 -4.91
C ASP A 59 -25.48 -22.83 -4.67
N ALA A 60 -26.19 -21.84 -4.12
CA ALA A 60 -25.67 -20.53 -3.78
C ALA A 60 -25.08 -20.47 -2.36
N LEU A 61 -23.99 -19.72 -2.17
CA LEU A 61 -23.45 -19.39 -0.84
C LEU A 61 -23.68 -17.91 -0.53
N LEU A 62 -24.23 -17.64 0.65
CA LEU A 62 -24.26 -16.31 1.24
C LEU A 62 -23.12 -16.17 2.24
N CYS A 63 -22.20 -15.27 1.95
CA CYS A 63 -21.01 -15.01 2.76
C CYS A 63 -20.96 -13.55 3.19
N SER A 64 -20.36 -13.28 4.35
CA SER A 64 -20.10 -11.94 4.85
C SER A 64 -18.61 -11.75 5.12
N PHE A 65 -18.11 -10.55 4.83
CA PHE A 65 -16.71 -10.18 5.02
C PHE A 65 -16.63 -8.85 5.78
N PRO A 66 -15.68 -8.70 6.71
CA PRO A 66 -15.44 -7.44 7.40
C PRO A 66 -14.75 -6.39 6.52
N SER A 67 -14.16 -6.79 5.39
CA SER A 67 -13.40 -5.95 4.46
C SER A 67 -13.92 -6.13 3.04
N ALA A 68 -14.21 -5.02 2.35
CA ALA A 68 -14.61 -5.03 0.95
C ALA A 68 -13.48 -5.52 0.03
N THR A 69 -12.24 -5.12 0.31
CA THR A 69 -11.06 -5.58 -0.42
C THR A 69 -10.91 -7.09 -0.29
N ASP A 70 -10.99 -7.64 0.93
CA ASP A 70 -10.83 -9.07 1.19
C ASP A 70 -11.94 -9.88 0.48
N ALA A 71 -13.17 -9.38 0.48
CA ALA A 71 -14.28 -10.00 -0.23
C ALA A 71 -14.01 -10.08 -1.74
N VAL A 72 -13.53 -8.99 -2.35
CA VAL A 72 -13.28 -8.95 -3.79
C VAL A 72 -12.07 -9.80 -4.17
N ILE A 73 -10.99 -9.79 -3.38
CA ILE A 73 -9.84 -10.68 -3.61
C ILE A 73 -10.28 -12.15 -3.47
N SER A 74 -11.05 -12.48 -2.43
CA SER A 74 -11.61 -13.83 -2.27
C SER A 74 -12.39 -14.27 -3.51
N ALA A 75 -13.23 -13.40 -4.08
CA ALA A 75 -13.97 -13.71 -5.31
C ALA A 75 -13.04 -13.93 -6.51
N ILE A 76 -12.00 -13.11 -6.66
CA ILE A 76 -10.99 -13.26 -7.73
C ILE A 76 -10.29 -14.62 -7.62
N ILE A 77 -9.84 -15.00 -6.41
CA ILE A 77 -9.19 -16.29 -6.18
C ILE A 77 -10.14 -17.46 -6.45
N ILE A 78 -11.39 -17.39 -5.99
CA ILE A 78 -12.41 -18.42 -6.25
C ILE A 78 -12.59 -18.60 -7.76
N GLN A 79 -12.78 -17.52 -8.52
CA GLN A 79 -12.96 -17.63 -9.97
C GLN A 79 -11.73 -18.21 -10.68
N LEU A 80 -10.53 -17.92 -10.20
CA LEU A 80 -9.31 -18.42 -10.81
C LEU A 80 -9.07 -19.90 -10.52
N LEU A 81 -9.43 -20.36 -9.32
CA LEU A 81 -9.51 -21.79 -8.99
C LEU A 81 -10.51 -22.50 -9.89
N LEU A 82 -11.73 -21.94 -10.04
CA LEU A 82 -12.76 -22.53 -10.91
C LEU A 82 -12.33 -22.56 -12.38
N LYS A 83 -11.68 -21.50 -12.87
CA LYS A 83 -11.14 -21.45 -14.22
C LYS A 83 -10.16 -22.59 -14.47
N GLU A 84 -9.26 -22.85 -13.52
CA GLU A 84 -8.28 -23.93 -13.66
C GLU A 84 -8.92 -25.31 -13.46
N TYR A 85 -9.88 -25.46 -12.53
CA TYR A 85 -10.66 -26.68 -12.36
C TYR A 85 -11.39 -27.05 -13.65
N ASN A 86 -12.02 -26.06 -14.30
CA ASN A 86 -12.75 -26.24 -15.55
C ASN A 86 -11.83 -26.62 -16.73
N LYS A 87 -10.56 -26.20 -16.74
CA LYS A 87 -9.60 -26.65 -17.77
C LYS A 87 -9.27 -28.13 -17.66
N GLN A 88 -9.32 -28.69 -16.46
CA GLN A 88 -9.01 -30.10 -16.20
C GLN A 88 -10.20 -31.02 -16.48
N GLN A 89 -11.40 -30.48 -16.69
CA GLN A 89 -12.59 -31.27 -17.01
C GLN A 89 -12.64 -31.62 -18.50
N THR A 90 -12.72 -32.91 -18.79
CA THR A 90 -12.90 -33.42 -20.17
C THR A 90 -14.33 -33.24 -20.67
N ASP A 91 -15.31 -33.24 -19.76
CA ASP A 91 -16.72 -32.99 -20.06
C ASP A 91 -17.09 -31.54 -19.74
N LYS A 92 -17.58 -30.82 -20.75
CA LYS A 92 -18.02 -29.43 -20.62
C LYS A 92 -19.26 -29.28 -19.73
N ASN A 93 -20.05 -30.34 -19.57
CA ASN A 93 -21.21 -30.33 -18.67
C ASN A 93 -20.79 -30.32 -17.19
N LEU A 94 -19.53 -30.68 -16.89
CA LEU A 94 -18.93 -30.60 -15.56
C LEU A 94 -18.21 -29.27 -15.30
N ALA A 95 -18.20 -28.35 -16.27
CA ALA A 95 -17.64 -27.02 -16.08
C ALA A 95 -18.53 -26.19 -15.15
N LEU A 96 -17.93 -25.64 -14.11
CA LEU A 96 -18.59 -24.84 -13.09
C LEU A 96 -18.44 -23.35 -13.41
N ASN A 97 -19.51 -22.74 -13.91
CA ASN A 97 -19.56 -21.30 -14.16
C ASN A 97 -20.28 -20.61 -13.02
N LEU A 98 -19.52 -20.15 -12.03
CA LEU A 98 -20.05 -19.44 -10.87
C LEU A 98 -20.14 -17.94 -11.18
N ARG A 99 -21.29 -17.33 -10.93
CA ARG A 99 -21.43 -15.88 -10.82
C ARG A 99 -21.16 -15.49 -9.38
N ILE A 100 -20.38 -14.44 -9.16
CA ILE A 100 -20.15 -13.88 -7.82
C ILE A 100 -20.59 -12.42 -7.82
N VAL A 101 -21.41 -12.03 -6.85
CA VAL A 101 -21.79 -10.62 -6.65
C VAL A 101 -21.48 -10.15 -5.23
N ILE A 102 -21.00 -8.91 -5.09
CA ILE A 102 -20.59 -8.34 -3.80
C ILE A 102 -21.17 -6.94 -3.58
N ASN A 103 -21.98 -6.79 -2.54
CA ASN A 103 -22.51 -5.51 -2.11
C ASN A 103 -22.15 -5.22 -0.65
N SER A 104 -21.77 -3.98 -0.37
CA SER A 104 -21.34 -3.56 0.97
C SER A 104 -22.34 -2.61 1.59
N GLY A 105 -22.62 -2.78 2.88
CA GLY A 105 -23.56 -1.91 3.57
C GLY A 105 -23.82 -2.37 5.00
N ASP A 106 -24.68 -1.61 5.67
CA ASP A 106 -25.08 -1.91 7.03
C ASP A 106 -26.04 -3.12 7.07
N VAL A 107 -25.74 -4.05 7.97
CA VAL A 107 -26.55 -5.23 8.25
C VAL A 107 -26.77 -5.40 9.74
N THR A 108 -27.90 -5.99 10.08
CA THR A 108 -28.24 -6.42 11.42
C THR A 108 -27.84 -7.89 11.59
N LEU A 109 -27.04 -8.16 12.62
CA LEU A 109 -26.63 -9.50 13.02
C LEU A 109 -27.58 -10.02 14.10
N GLU A 110 -28.18 -11.18 13.86
CA GLU A 110 -29.06 -11.88 14.80
C GLU A 110 -28.83 -13.39 14.68
N ASP A 111 -28.53 -14.07 15.78
CA ASP A 111 -28.35 -15.54 15.87
C ASP A 111 -27.51 -16.16 14.74
N ASN A 112 -26.43 -15.47 14.37
CA ASN A 112 -25.47 -15.85 13.34
C ASN A 112 -26.00 -15.76 11.88
N ASP A 113 -27.15 -15.11 11.67
CA ASP A 113 -27.67 -14.68 10.37
C ASP A 113 -27.49 -13.17 10.17
N ILE A 114 -27.65 -12.72 8.92
CA ILE A 114 -27.58 -11.31 8.52
C ILE A 114 -28.89 -10.87 7.87
N PHE A 115 -29.37 -9.70 8.29
CA PHE A 115 -30.56 -9.07 7.76
C PHE A 115 -30.29 -7.62 7.37
N GLY A 116 -31.03 -7.10 6.40
CA GLY A 116 -30.98 -5.68 6.05
C GLY A 116 -31.09 -5.42 4.55
N SER A 117 -31.16 -4.14 4.21
CA SER A 117 -31.25 -3.68 2.82
C SER A 117 -30.07 -4.18 1.98
N ALA A 118 -28.86 -4.20 2.56
CA ALA A 118 -27.67 -4.64 1.85
C ALA A 118 -27.78 -6.10 1.39
N VAL A 119 -28.34 -7.00 2.21
CA VAL A 119 -28.55 -8.42 1.84
C VAL A 119 -29.55 -8.53 0.68
N ASN A 120 -30.65 -7.77 0.76
CA ASN A 120 -31.68 -7.76 -0.28
C ASN A 120 -31.16 -7.22 -1.61
N ILE A 121 -30.31 -6.17 -1.56
CA ILE A 121 -29.65 -5.62 -2.74
C ILE A 121 -28.71 -6.67 -3.35
N THR A 122 -27.88 -7.36 -2.55
CA THR A 122 -26.99 -8.42 -3.05
C THR A 122 -27.77 -9.51 -3.79
N ALA A 123 -28.85 -10.01 -3.19
CA ALA A 123 -29.69 -11.06 -3.78
C ALA A 123 -30.40 -10.63 -5.07
N ARG A 124 -30.65 -9.33 -5.26
CA ARG A 124 -31.21 -8.78 -6.49
C ARG A 124 -30.14 -8.50 -7.53
N MET A 125 -28.94 -8.10 -7.09
CA MET A 125 -27.81 -7.83 -7.95
C MET A 125 -27.30 -9.10 -8.63
N GLU A 126 -27.39 -10.25 -7.95
CA GLU A 126 -27.11 -11.58 -8.51
C GLU A 126 -27.91 -11.82 -9.80
N LYS A 127 -29.20 -11.46 -9.81
CA LYS A 127 -30.12 -11.68 -10.93
C LYS A 127 -29.93 -10.73 -12.12
N LEU A 128 -28.92 -9.87 -12.10
CA LEU A 128 -28.67 -8.94 -13.19
C LEU A 128 -28.04 -9.65 -14.39
N GLU A 129 -28.67 -9.50 -15.55
CA GLU A 129 -28.21 -10.09 -16.82
C GLU A 129 -26.82 -9.62 -17.26
N CYS A 130 -26.35 -8.46 -16.75
CA CYS A 130 -25.02 -7.93 -17.08
C CYS A 130 -23.88 -8.73 -16.44
N PHE A 131 -24.16 -9.70 -15.57
CA PHE A 131 -23.18 -10.58 -14.96
C PHE A 131 -23.35 -12.00 -15.51
N PRO A 132 -22.58 -12.46 -16.52
CA PRO A 132 -22.60 -13.85 -16.94
C PRO A 132 -21.92 -14.77 -15.90
N GLY A 133 -22.06 -16.09 -16.03
CA GLY A 133 -21.33 -17.07 -15.25
C GLY A 133 -19.83 -16.93 -15.47
N GLY A 134 -19.05 -17.04 -14.39
CA GLY A 134 -17.62 -16.73 -14.37
C GLY A 134 -17.30 -15.24 -14.15
N SER A 135 -18.30 -14.37 -14.01
CA SER A 135 -18.11 -12.93 -13.73
C SER A 135 -18.12 -12.61 -12.24
N ILE A 136 -17.53 -11.47 -11.91
CA ILE A 136 -17.56 -10.86 -10.57
C ILE A 136 -18.21 -9.48 -10.70
N GLY A 137 -19.40 -9.34 -10.12
CA GLY A 137 -20.12 -8.08 -10.05
C GLY A 137 -19.98 -7.42 -8.68
N ILE A 138 -19.71 -6.12 -8.64
CA ILE A 138 -19.66 -5.36 -7.39
C ILE A 138 -20.56 -4.13 -7.46
N SER A 139 -21.19 -3.80 -6.33
CA SER A 139 -21.93 -2.55 -6.18
C SER A 139 -20.98 -1.34 -6.10
N GLU A 140 -21.52 -0.14 -6.30
CA GLU A 140 -20.80 1.11 -6.05
C GLU A 140 -20.29 1.24 -4.61
N SER A 141 -21.06 0.79 -3.61
CA SER A 141 -20.60 0.84 -2.22
C SER A 141 -19.37 -0.03 -1.98
N THR A 142 -19.34 -1.24 -2.55
CA THR A 142 -18.15 -2.11 -2.52
C THR A 142 -16.98 -1.46 -3.25
N TYR A 143 -17.22 -0.89 -4.44
CA TYR A 143 -16.20 -0.19 -5.22
C TYR A 143 -15.58 1.00 -4.46
N LEU A 144 -16.38 1.72 -3.67
CA LEU A 144 -15.90 2.86 -2.86
C LEU A 144 -15.13 2.42 -1.62
N LEU A 145 -15.45 1.27 -1.03
CA LEU A 145 -14.84 0.76 0.20
C LEU A 145 -13.59 -0.10 -0.02
N MET A 146 -13.43 -0.68 -1.21
CA MET A 146 -12.27 -1.51 -1.54
C MET A 146 -11.02 -0.67 -1.89
N ASP A 147 -9.84 -1.30 -1.82
CA ASP A 147 -8.59 -0.71 -2.31
C ASP A 147 -8.53 -0.72 -3.84
N LYS A 148 -8.70 0.46 -4.44
CA LYS A 148 -8.69 0.67 -5.89
C LYS A 148 -7.29 0.58 -6.52
N HIS A 149 -6.23 0.58 -5.72
CA HIS A 149 -4.87 0.39 -6.20
C HIS A 149 -4.55 -1.08 -6.45
N GLU A 150 -5.24 -1.98 -5.74
CA GLU A 150 -5.04 -3.42 -5.83
C GLU A 150 -5.97 -4.10 -6.83
N ILE A 151 -7.20 -3.61 -6.96
CA ILE A 151 -8.25 -4.27 -7.75
C ILE A 151 -8.64 -3.40 -8.95
N VAL A 152 -8.60 -3.97 -10.14
CA VAL A 152 -9.06 -3.30 -11.36
C VAL A 152 -10.56 -3.57 -11.54
N SER A 153 -11.38 -2.53 -11.65
CA SER A 153 -12.82 -2.69 -11.90
C SER A 153 -13.30 -1.78 -13.03
N VAL A 154 -14.27 -2.24 -13.80
CA VAL A 154 -14.87 -1.52 -14.93
C VAL A 154 -16.30 -1.13 -14.57
N LYS A 155 -16.64 0.14 -14.74
CA LYS A 155 -18.02 0.62 -14.49
C LYS A 155 -18.95 0.10 -15.59
N ILE A 156 -19.99 -0.65 -15.22
CA ILE A 156 -21.09 -1.03 -16.13
C ILE A 156 -22.13 0.09 -16.19
N GLY A 157 -22.38 0.75 -15.04
CA GLY A 157 -23.33 1.86 -14.93
C GLY A 157 -24.55 1.52 -14.08
N PRO A 158 -25.58 2.39 -14.08
CA PRO A 158 -26.75 2.24 -13.24
C PRO A 158 -27.65 1.09 -13.69
N LYS A 159 -28.15 0.31 -12.74
CA LYS A 159 -29.11 -0.79 -12.94
C LYS A 159 -30.26 -0.66 -11.95
N SER A 160 -31.48 -0.75 -12.47
CA SER A 160 -32.70 -0.75 -11.66
C SER A 160 -32.93 -2.14 -11.09
N LEU A 161 -33.09 -2.23 -9.77
CA LEU A 161 -33.45 -3.46 -9.08
C LEU A 161 -34.91 -3.40 -8.66
N LYS A 162 -35.64 -4.51 -8.79
CA LYS A 162 -37.05 -4.59 -8.39
C LYS A 162 -37.19 -4.23 -6.91
N GLY A 163 -37.97 -3.19 -6.60
CA GLY A 163 -38.22 -2.76 -5.21
C GLY A 163 -37.05 -2.01 -4.56
N VAL A 164 -36.15 -1.42 -5.35
CA VAL A 164 -35.21 -0.38 -4.92
C VAL A 164 -35.61 0.90 -5.64
N SER A 165 -35.79 2.00 -4.92
CA SER A 165 -36.28 3.27 -5.48
C SER A 165 -35.28 3.92 -6.43
N GLU A 166 -33.99 3.82 -6.12
CA GLU A 166 -32.91 4.41 -6.92
C GLU A 166 -32.11 3.33 -7.66
N PRO A 167 -31.74 3.55 -8.93
CA PRO A 167 -30.83 2.66 -9.64
C PRO A 167 -29.49 2.58 -8.92
N ILE A 168 -28.95 1.38 -8.78
CA ILE A 168 -27.61 1.18 -8.21
C ILE A 168 -26.57 1.16 -9.32
N THR A 169 -25.47 1.89 -9.15
CA THR A 169 -24.34 1.75 -10.07
C THR A 169 -23.63 0.43 -9.77
N VAL A 170 -23.38 -0.36 -10.80
CA VAL A 170 -22.64 -1.62 -10.69
C VAL A 170 -21.36 -1.59 -11.52
N TYR A 171 -20.40 -2.38 -11.08
CA TYR A 171 -19.08 -2.54 -11.68
C TYR A 171 -18.80 -4.01 -11.90
N GLU A 172 -18.01 -4.31 -12.92
CA GLU A 172 -17.45 -5.63 -13.16
C GLU A 172 -15.99 -5.65 -12.67
N VAL A 173 -15.56 -6.77 -12.11
CA VAL A 173 -14.15 -7.04 -11.83
C VAL A 173 -13.67 -8.05 -12.88
N PRO A 174 -13.16 -7.58 -14.04
CA PRO A 174 -12.76 -8.47 -15.12
C PRO A 174 -11.51 -9.24 -14.69
N LEU A 175 -11.61 -10.57 -14.67
CA LEU A 175 -10.49 -11.44 -14.31
C LEU A 175 -9.27 -11.06 -15.15
N GLU A 176 -9.37 -11.06 -16.48
CA GLU A 176 -8.28 -10.80 -17.44
C GLU A 176 -7.46 -9.51 -17.21
N LYS A 177 -8.03 -8.51 -16.52
CA LYS A 177 -7.32 -7.27 -16.18
C LYS A 177 -6.70 -7.28 -14.78
N GLN A 178 -7.05 -8.26 -13.96
CA GLN A 178 -6.41 -8.48 -12.67
C GLN A 178 -4.98 -8.98 -12.87
N LYS A 179 -4.08 -8.50 -12.02
CA LYS A 179 -2.70 -8.98 -11.96
C LYS A 179 -2.59 -10.43 -11.42
N LEU A 180 -3.73 -11.03 -11.06
CA LEU A 180 -3.87 -12.36 -10.43
C LEU A 180 -4.11 -13.50 -11.43
N ASN A 181 -4.24 -13.25 -12.74
CA ASN A 181 -4.71 -14.25 -13.73
C ASN A 181 -3.82 -15.46 -13.99
N HIS A 182 -2.64 -15.49 -13.40
CA HIS A 182 -1.67 -16.56 -13.55
C HIS A 182 -1.58 -17.43 -12.28
N LEU A 183 -2.66 -17.52 -11.49
CA LEU A 183 -2.74 -18.44 -10.34
C LEU A 183 -2.63 -19.90 -10.84
N PRO A 184 -1.53 -20.61 -10.53
CA PRO A 184 -1.19 -21.89 -11.10
C PRO A 184 -1.87 -23.02 -10.34
N ILE A 185 -1.83 -24.18 -10.99
CA ILE A 185 -2.18 -25.54 -10.55
C ILE A 185 -1.85 -25.83 -9.06
N GLN A 186 -0.81 -25.22 -8.48
CA GLN A 186 -0.43 -25.36 -7.07
C GLN A 186 -1.53 -24.97 -6.08
N LEU A 187 -2.29 -23.91 -6.37
CA LEU A 187 -3.40 -23.46 -5.52
C LEU A 187 -4.55 -24.46 -5.54
N LEU A 188 -4.82 -25.09 -6.69
CA LEU A 188 -5.79 -26.17 -6.77
C LEU A 188 -5.32 -27.40 -6.02
N GLU A 189 -4.08 -27.86 -6.22
CA GLU A 189 -3.55 -29.03 -5.50
C GLU A 189 -3.58 -28.83 -3.98
N LEU A 190 -3.27 -27.62 -3.51
CA LEU A 190 -3.31 -27.27 -2.09
C LEU A 190 -4.73 -27.21 -1.54
N VAL A 191 -5.66 -26.58 -2.27
CA VAL A 191 -7.08 -26.57 -1.90
C VAL A 191 -7.62 -28.01 -1.89
N GLU A 192 -7.33 -28.83 -2.89
CA GLU A 192 -7.72 -30.24 -2.92
C GLU A 192 -7.14 -31.04 -1.76
N ARG A 193 -5.88 -30.80 -1.36
CA ARG A 193 -5.29 -31.43 -0.16
C ARG A 193 -6.01 -31.02 1.13
N VAL A 194 -6.28 -29.74 1.34
CA VAL A 194 -7.05 -29.23 2.49
C VAL A 194 -8.44 -29.88 2.53
N VAL A 195 -9.10 -29.92 1.37
CA VAL A 195 -10.44 -30.48 1.19
C VAL A 195 -10.48 -31.98 1.47
N ASN A 196 -9.54 -32.75 0.92
CA ASN A 196 -9.48 -34.20 1.08
C ASN A 196 -9.11 -34.61 2.52
N THR A 197 -8.32 -33.79 3.21
CA THR A 197 -7.93 -34.02 4.61
C THR A 197 -9.07 -33.69 5.57
N SER A 198 -9.80 -32.59 5.31
CA SER A 198 -11.01 -32.22 6.07
C SER A 198 -12.16 -33.22 5.90
N SER A 199 -12.18 -33.98 4.80
CA SER A 199 -13.16 -35.04 4.58
C SER A 199 -12.81 -36.38 5.24
N LYS A 200 -11.55 -36.59 5.66
CA LYS A 200 -11.08 -37.81 6.35
C LYS A 200 -11.09 -37.68 7.87
N ASN A 201 -10.98 -36.46 8.41
CA ASN A 201 -10.95 -36.20 9.84
C ASN A 201 -12.24 -35.51 10.29
N ASN A 202 -13.14 -36.25 10.94
CA ASN A 202 -14.29 -35.69 11.65
C ASN A 202 -13.91 -35.10 13.03
N ASP A 203 -12.64 -35.19 13.43
CA ASP A 203 -12.11 -34.59 14.66
C ASP A 203 -11.39 -33.27 14.36
N GLY A 204 -11.91 -32.18 14.93
CA GLY A 204 -11.52 -30.79 14.67
C GLY A 204 -10.10 -30.39 15.11
N SER A 205 -9.20 -31.32 15.43
CA SER A 205 -7.87 -31.03 15.97
C SER A 205 -6.75 -31.01 14.92
N THR A 206 -6.94 -31.57 13.72
CA THR A 206 -5.86 -31.69 12.70
C THR A 206 -6.00 -30.72 11.53
N GLY A 207 -7.15 -30.04 11.40
CA GLY A 207 -7.42 -29.08 10.31
C GLY A 207 -6.61 -27.78 10.43
N GLY A 208 -6.24 -27.37 11.65
CA GLY A 208 -5.53 -26.11 11.89
C GLY A 208 -4.12 -26.07 11.29
N ALA A 209 -3.38 -27.17 11.35
CA ALA A 209 -2.01 -27.23 10.81
C ALA A 209 -2.01 -27.15 9.27
N VAL A 210 -2.93 -27.87 8.62
CA VAL A 210 -3.08 -27.86 7.16
C VAL A 210 -3.61 -26.51 6.67
N PHE A 211 -4.51 -25.87 7.43
CA PHE A 211 -4.97 -24.51 7.11
C PHE A 211 -3.85 -23.47 7.27
N SER A 212 -2.98 -23.61 8.27
CA SER A 212 -1.79 -22.77 8.44
C SER A 212 -0.82 -22.93 7.26
N GLU A 213 -0.56 -24.17 6.83
CA GLU A 213 0.31 -24.47 5.69
C GLU A 213 -0.29 -23.96 4.36
N TRP A 214 -1.60 -24.10 4.18
CA TRP A 214 -2.33 -23.54 3.04
C TRP A 214 -2.28 -22.01 3.06
N SER A 215 -2.50 -21.38 4.21
CA SER A 215 -2.41 -19.93 4.40
C SER A 215 -1.01 -19.40 4.07
N GLU A 216 0.03 -20.08 4.54
CA GLU A 216 1.43 -19.75 4.23
C GLU A 216 1.74 -19.95 2.75
N SER A 217 1.25 -21.02 2.13
CA SER A 217 1.48 -21.33 0.71
C SER A 217 0.74 -20.35 -0.20
N VAL A 218 -0.51 -19.99 0.11
CA VAL A 218 -1.26 -18.95 -0.62
C VAL A 218 -0.60 -17.58 -0.43
N SER A 219 -0.18 -17.23 0.79
CA SER A 219 0.55 -15.99 1.06
C SER A 219 1.88 -15.90 0.32
N ALA A 220 2.66 -17.00 0.31
CA ALA A 220 3.90 -17.10 -0.45
C ALA A 220 3.66 -17.03 -1.96
N PHE A 221 2.60 -17.70 -2.43
CA PHE A 221 2.20 -17.66 -3.83
C PHE A 221 1.78 -16.25 -4.26
N LEU A 222 0.98 -15.52 -3.46
CA LEU A 222 0.59 -14.13 -3.74
C LEU A 222 1.80 -13.19 -3.79
N LYS A 223 2.82 -13.45 -2.96
CA LYS A 223 4.11 -12.75 -3.04
C LYS A 223 4.88 -13.12 -4.31
N GLN A 224 4.81 -14.37 -4.76
CA GLN A 224 5.49 -14.91 -5.95
C GLN A 224 4.79 -14.55 -7.27
N ALA A 225 3.46 -14.36 -7.28
CA ALA A 225 2.64 -13.89 -8.41
C ALA A 225 2.86 -12.41 -8.77
N ASN A 226 3.96 -11.82 -8.27
CA ASN A 226 4.53 -10.56 -8.72
C ASN A 226 3.74 -9.26 -8.48
N TRP A 227 3.09 -9.17 -7.32
CA TRP A 227 3.12 -7.92 -6.55
C TRP A 227 4.55 -7.58 -6.08
N GLY A 228 5.32 -8.64 -5.87
CA GLY A 228 6.75 -8.64 -5.59
C GLY A 228 7.60 -8.03 -6.70
N GLU A 229 7.34 -8.14 -8.01
CA GLU A 229 8.22 -7.52 -9.01
C GLU A 229 8.09 -6.00 -9.11
N ASN A 230 6.92 -5.43 -8.88
CA ASN A 230 6.78 -3.96 -8.87
C ASN A 230 7.32 -3.38 -7.56
N LEU A 231 7.13 -4.09 -6.45
CA LEU A 231 7.79 -3.76 -5.18
C LEU A 231 9.27 -4.11 -5.18
N ASN A 232 9.74 -5.08 -5.96
CA ASN A 232 11.15 -5.43 -6.16
C ASN A 232 11.76 -4.50 -7.18
N LYS A 233 11.06 -3.99 -8.20
CA LYS A 233 11.55 -2.90 -9.04
C LYS A 233 11.63 -1.61 -8.23
N ALA A 234 10.65 -1.34 -7.37
CA ALA A 234 10.72 -0.23 -6.42
C ALA A 234 11.82 -0.46 -5.38
N SER A 235 11.95 -1.66 -4.80
CA SER A 235 12.95 -2.06 -3.80
C SER A 235 14.33 -2.26 -4.40
N GLU A 236 14.46 -2.56 -5.69
CA GLU A 236 15.71 -2.69 -6.45
C GLU A 236 16.13 -1.32 -6.94
N GLN A 237 15.20 -0.41 -7.27
CA GLN A 237 15.50 1.01 -7.41
C GLN A 237 15.88 1.63 -6.07
N ILE A 238 15.16 1.32 -4.98
CA ILE A 238 15.48 1.76 -3.61
C ILE A 238 16.78 1.10 -3.15
N ASN A 239 17.06 -0.16 -3.47
CA ASN A 239 18.31 -0.87 -3.14
C ASN A 239 19.46 -0.44 -4.03
N LYS A 240 19.20 0.03 -5.26
CA LYS A 240 20.22 0.61 -6.15
C LYS A 240 20.52 2.03 -5.70
N VAL A 241 19.52 2.79 -5.27
CA VAL A 241 19.67 4.07 -4.59
C VAL A 241 20.38 3.87 -3.24
N GLN A 242 20.02 2.86 -2.45
CA GLN A 242 20.60 2.52 -1.15
C GLN A 242 22.01 1.92 -1.30
N LYS A 243 22.30 1.07 -2.29
CA LYS A 243 23.67 0.59 -2.59
C LYS A 243 24.54 1.71 -3.14
N LYS A 244 23.99 2.63 -3.94
CA LYS A 244 24.71 3.81 -4.42
C LYS A 244 24.96 4.79 -3.28
N LEU A 245 23.98 4.98 -2.39
CA LEU A 245 24.11 5.71 -1.14
C LEU A 245 25.16 5.01 -0.25
N VAL A 246 25.05 3.72 0.06
CA VAL A 246 26.00 2.94 0.89
C VAL A 246 27.40 2.92 0.28
N ASN A 247 27.54 2.86 -1.05
CA ASN A 247 28.85 3.05 -1.70
C ASN A 247 29.36 4.49 -1.60
N THR A 248 28.47 5.48 -1.49
CA THR A 248 28.83 6.89 -1.25
C THR A 248 29.09 7.19 0.24
N PHE A 249 28.41 6.51 1.17
CA PHE A 249 28.54 6.67 2.63
C PHE A 249 29.59 5.72 3.24
N GLY A 250 29.91 4.62 2.56
CA GLY A 250 30.91 3.62 2.93
C GLY A 250 32.25 3.80 2.22
N GLN A 251 32.37 4.80 1.33
CA GLN A 251 33.66 5.28 0.87
C GLN A 251 34.43 5.80 2.08
N LYS A 252 35.60 5.19 2.32
CA LYS A 252 36.56 5.70 3.29
C LYS A 252 36.84 7.15 2.95
N THR A 253 36.84 8.01 3.96
CA THR A 253 37.16 9.42 3.76
C THR A 253 38.57 9.52 3.16
N VAL A 254 38.88 10.63 2.48
CA VAL A 254 40.24 10.86 1.95
C VAL A 254 41.29 10.65 3.05
N LEU A 255 40.95 11.08 4.27
CA LEU A 255 41.76 10.96 5.47
C LEU A 255 41.99 9.50 5.92
N GLU A 256 41.07 8.61 5.60
CA GLU A 256 41.17 7.17 5.88
C GLU A 256 41.90 6.40 4.77
N THR A 257 42.10 7.01 3.60
CA THR A 257 42.58 6.33 2.38
C THR A 257 44.02 6.72 1.99
N LYS A 258 44.47 7.94 2.28
CA LYS A 258 45.80 8.44 1.89
C LYS A 258 46.57 8.95 3.11
N LYS A 259 47.92 8.84 3.12
CA LYS A 259 48.78 9.34 4.21
C LYS A 259 49.31 10.77 4.00
N THR A 260 49.17 11.34 2.79
CA THR A 260 49.63 12.69 2.44
C THR A 260 48.59 13.39 1.58
N TYR A 261 48.24 14.63 1.93
CA TYR A 261 47.15 15.38 1.30
C TYR A 261 47.64 16.67 0.63
N LYS A 262 46.95 17.08 -0.44
CA LYS A 262 47.12 18.40 -1.05
C LYS A 262 45.84 19.21 -0.86
N ASP A 263 45.94 20.54 -0.97
CA ASP A 263 44.75 21.38 -0.91
C ASP A 263 43.82 21.09 -2.09
N ALA A 264 42.54 20.91 -1.77
CA ALA A 264 41.54 20.53 -2.75
C ALA A 264 41.41 21.60 -3.85
N SER A 265 41.43 21.15 -5.11
CA SER A 265 41.22 22.03 -6.27
C SER A 265 39.85 22.71 -6.24
N LEU A 266 39.74 23.88 -6.89
CA LEU A 266 38.47 24.62 -7.00
C LEU A 266 37.35 23.76 -7.62
N LYS A 267 37.70 22.93 -8.60
CA LYS A 267 36.77 22.01 -9.27
C LYS A 267 36.20 20.97 -8.29
N SER A 268 37.03 20.40 -7.42
CA SER A 268 36.61 19.42 -6.41
C SER A 268 35.71 20.07 -5.34
N ARG A 269 36.04 21.30 -4.93
CA ARG A 269 35.23 22.07 -3.97
C ARG A 269 33.85 22.41 -4.53
N ILE A 270 33.75 22.93 -5.76
CA ILE A 270 32.47 23.21 -6.42
C ILE A 270 31.65 21.92 -6.58
N LYS A 271 32.29 20.83 -7.02
CA LYS A 271 31.63 19.54 -7.17
C LYS A 271 31.03 19.05 -5.85
N SER A 272 31.76 19.14 -4.73
CA SER A 272 31.23 18.77 -3.41
C SER A 272 30.03 19.62 -3.00
N GLY A 273 30.12 20.94 -3.14
CA GLY A 273 29.03 21.85 -2.78
C GLY A 273 27.74 21.63 -3.57
N VAL A 274 27.83 21.35 -4.88
CA VAL A 274 26.66 21.03 -5.72
C VAL A 274 25.99 19.73 -5.28
N ILE A 275 26.79 18.72 -4.93
CA ILE A 275 26.26 17.43 -4.46
C ILE A 275 25.55 17.62 -3.12
N ASP A 276 26.13 18.35 -2.17
CA ASP A 276 25.47 18.63 -0.89
C ASP A 276 24.17 19.43 -1.07
N LEU A 277 24.13 20.41 -1.99
CA LEU A 277 22.91 21.16 -2.29
C LEU A 277 21.78 20.24 -2.79
N ILE A 278 22.09 19.32 -3.71
CA ILE A 278 21.11 18.34 -4.21
C ILE A 278 20.62 17.45 -3.06
N PHE A 279 21.51 16.97 -2.19
CA PHE A 279 21.12 16.16 -1.04
C PHE A 279 20.19 16.91 -0.09
N VAL A 280 20.51 18.17 0.23
CA VAL A 280 19.68 19.01 1.09
C VAL A 280 18.30 19.23 0.46
N LEU A 281 18.21 19.51 -0.85
CA LEU A 281 16.94 19.68 -1.55
C LEU A 281 16.07 18.41 -1.53
N VAL A 282 16.67 17.25 -1.81
CA VAL A 282 15.98 15.95 -1.75
C VAL A 282 15.50 15.66 -0.33
N PHE A 283 16.32 15.96 0.67
CA PHE A 283 15.97 15.77 2.08
C PHE A 283 14.80 16.68 2.51
N ILE A 284 14.79 17.94 2.09
CA ILE A 284 13.68 18.87 2.32
C ILE A 284 12.41 18.36 1.64
N MET A 285 12.48 17.93 0.38
CA MET A 285 11.32 17.37 -0.33
C MET A 285 10.74 16.14 0.39
N ALA A 286 11.59 15.24 0.87
CA ALA A 286 11.17 14.04 1.59
C ALA A 286 10.47 14.38 2.91
N ILE A 287 11.04 15.30 3.69
CA ILE A 287 10.43 15.75 4.95
C ILE A 287 9.09 16.44 4.68
N ASN A 288 9.01 17.29 3.67
CA ASN A 288 7.77 17.99 3.31
C ASN A 288 6.67 17.03 2.87
N PHE A 289 7.02 15.99 2.11
CA PHE A 289 6.08 14.95 1.71
C PHE A 289 5.55 14.15 2.91
N LEU A 290 6.45 13.75 3.82
CA LEU A 290 6.07 13.06 5.06
C LEU A 290 5.19 13.95 5.95
N TRP A 291 5.52 15.23 6.04
CA TRP A 291 4.76 16.19 6.83
C TRP A 291 3.37 16.45 6.28
N TRP A 292 3.22 16.54 4.95
CA TRP A 292 1.92 16.68 4.31
C TRP A 292 0.95 15.55 4.69
N ALA A 293 1.44 14.31 4.78
CA ALA A 293 0.66 13.17 5.22
C ALA A 293 0.40 13.15 6.74
N ALA A 294 1.36 13.62 7.54
CA ALA A 294 1.28 13.60 9.00
C ALA A 294 0.44 14.75 9.60
N GLN A 295 0.42 15.93 8.96
CA GLN A 295 -0.22 17.13 9.49
C GLN A 295 -1.74 16.95 9.76
N PRO A 296 -2.54 16.33 8.86
CA PRO A 296 -3.96 16.06 9.12
C PRO A 296 -4.20 15.07 10.27
N ILE A 297 -3.27 14.15 10.49
CA ILE A 297 -3.35 13.12 11.55
C ILE A 297 -3.07 13.75 12.93
N LEU A 298 -2.04 14.60 13.00
CA LEU A 298 -1.58 15.17 14.25
C LEU A 298 -2.45 16.36 14.72
N PHE A 299 -2.93 17.18 13.79
CA PHE A 299 -3.61 18.44 14.15
C PHE A 299 -5.05 18.56 13.62
N GLY A 300 -5.51 17.59 12.83
CA GLY A 300 -6.82 17.61 12.16
C GLY A 300 -6.77 18.29 10.79
N ALA A 301 -7.84 18.12 10.00
CA ALA A 301 -7.92 18.68 8.66
C ALA A 301 -7.88 20.23 8.69
N ALA A 302 -7.02 20.83 7.87
CA ALA A 302 -6.84 22.28 7.80
C ALA A 302 -8.08 23.04 7.28
N ILE A 303 -8.96 22.36 6.54
CA ILE A 303 -10.20 22.91 5.99
C ILE A 303 -11.36 22.09 6.54
N THR A 304 -12.24 22.74 7.30
CA THR A 304 -13.50 22.15 7.76
C THR A 304 -14.64 22.69 6.91
N ASN A 305 -15.37 21.79 6.25
CA ASN A 305 -16.59 22.14 5.53
C ASN A 305 -17.74 22.21 6.53
N ILE A 306 -18.15 23.43 6.88
CA ILE A 306 -19.30 23.65 7.75
C ILE A 306 -20.50 23.98 6.87
N GLN A 307 -21.57 23.21 7.02
CA GLN A 307 -22.87 23.51 6.42
C GLN A 307 -23.75 24.09 7.51
N THR A 308 -24.13 25.36 7.36
CA THR A 308 -25.11 26.00 8.25
C THR A 308 -26.38 26.27 7.46
N THR A 309 -27.51 25.80 7.98
CA THR A 309 -28.83 26.12 7.45
C THR A 309 -29.35 27.35 8.19
N ASP A 310 -29.73 28.39 7.45
CA ASP A 310 -30.29 29.60 8.05
C ASP A 310 -31.74 29.37 8.52
N LEU A 311 -32.31 30.36 9.22
CA LEU A 311 -33.70 30.31 9.71
C LEU A 311 -34.74 30.21 8.59
N PHE A 312 -34.36 30.42 7.32
CA PHE A 312 -35.22 30.37 6.15
C PHE A 312 -35.00 29.09 5.30
N GLY A 313 -34.13 28.19 5.73
CA GLY A 313 -33.88 26.90 5.08
C GLY A 313 -32.82 26.93 3.98
N GLU A 314 -32.13 28.05 3.73
CA GLU A 314 -31.01 28.10 2.79
C GLU A 314 -29.75 27.50 3.43
N THR A 315 -29.07 26.61 2.70
CA THR A 315 -27.87 25.92 3.17
C THR A 315 -26.63 26.62 2.62
N ILE A 316 -25.94 27.36 3.48
CA ILE A 316 -24.70 28.07 3.11
C ILE A 316 -23.51 27.14 3.41
N LYS A 317 -22.70 26.85 2.39
CA LYS A 317 -21.47 26.07 2.50
C LYS A 317 -20.29 27.02 2.66
N THR A 318 -19.69 27.06 3.85
CA THR A 318 -18.50 27.87 4.10
C THR A 318 -17.31 26.98 4.38
N ASN A 319 -16.25 27.15 3.59
CA ASN A 319 -14.95 26.53 3.84
C ASN A 319 -14.22 27.42 4.85
N MET A 320 -14.20 27.01 6.11
CA MET A 320 -13.39 27.69 7.12
C MET A 320 -12.04 26.98 7.24
N ALA A 321 -10.97 27.73 6.99
CA ALA A 321 -9.62 27.29 7.36
C ALA A 321 -9.50 27.39 8.88
N ARG A 322 -9.11 26.31 9.54
CA ARG A 322 -8.85 26.35 10.98
C ARG A 322 -7.62 27.25 11.22
N PRO A 323 -7.68 28.21 12.16
CA PRO A 323 -6.50 28.96 12.54
C PRO A 323 -5.47 28.01 13.17
N MET A 324 -4.27 27.94 12.58
CA MET A 324 -3.16 27.18 13.17
C MET A 324 -2.76 27.81 14.50
N GLY A 325 -2.65 27.00 15.55
CA GLY A 325 -2.14 27.47 16.83
C GLY A 325 -0.67 27.88 16.73
N PHE A 326 -0.18 28.71 17.66
CA PHE A 326 1.22 29.18 17.66
C PHE A 326 2.25 28.02 17.61
N PHE A 327 2.05 26.97 18.42
CA PHE A 327 2.93 25.80 18.43
C PHE A 327 2.82 24.96 17.14
N GLU A 328 1.61 24.82 16.60
CA GLU A 328 1.37 24.13 15.33
C GLU A 328 2.07 24.84 14.17
N SER A 329 1.99 26.17 14.15
CA SER A 329 2.68 27.02 13.17
C SER A 329 4.21 26.93 13.29
N LEU A 330 4.76 26.90 14.50
CA LEU A 330 6.21 26.73 14.71
C LEU A 330 6.72 25.35 14.24
N ILE A 331 5.97 24.30 14.54
CA ILE A 331 6.32 22.93 14.13
C ILE A 331 6.20 22.80 12.61
N ASP A 332 5.09 23.26 12.02
CA ASP A 332 4.87 23.27 10.57
C ASP A 332 5.95 24.08 9.84
N PHE A 333 6.32 25.25 10.35
CA PHE A 333 7.39 26.08 9.78
C PHE A 333 8.75 25.39 9.80
N ASN A 334 9.12 24.79 10.95
CA ASN A 334 10.41 24.10 11.10
C ASN A 334 10.47 22.80 10.29
N ILE A 335 9.35 22.11 10.10
CA ILE A 335 9.31 20.89 9.30
C ILE A 335 9.29 21.21 7.81
N ARG A 336 8.57 22.26 7.39
CA ARG A 336 8.60 22.74 6.00
C ARG A 336 9.95 23.31 5.58
N ASN A 337 10.68 23.87 6.55
CA ASN A 337 12.01 24.44 6.37
C ASN A 337 12.95 23.83 7.42
N PRO A 338 13.44 22.58 7.21
CA PRO A 338 14.20 21.81 8.21
C PRO A 338 15.64 22.31 8.39
N ILE A 339 15.81 23.63 8.53
CA ILE A 339 17.10 24.31 8.70
C ILE A 339 17.85 23.75 9.90
N ILE A 340 17.16 23.53 11.03
CA ILE A 340 17.76 23.01 12.26
C ILE A 340 18.22 21.55 12.06
N PHE A 341 17.43 20.73 11.37
CA PHE A 341 17.78 19.33 11.10
C PHE A 341 18.95 19.22 10.13
N VAL A 342 18.94 20.00 9.05
CA VAL A 342 20.06 20.09 8.11
C VAL A 342 21.32 20.59 8.82
N TRP A 343 21.19 21.51 9.77
CA TRP A 343 22.30 22.06 10.52
C TRP A 343 22.94 21.03 11.44
N ALA A 344 22.11 20.36 12.25
CA ALA A 344 22.53 19.30 13.14
C ALA A 344 23.20 18.18 12.34
N TYR A 345 22.61 17.79 11.21
CA TYR A 345 23.13 16.77 10.32
C TYR A 345 24.54 17.11 9.79
N LEU A 346 24.73 18.30 9.20
CA LEU A 346 26.02 18.74 8.67
C LEU A 346 27.08 18.81 9.77
N SER A 347 26.69 19.30 10.96
CA SER A 347 27.60 19.46 12.10
C SER A 347 28.07 18.11 12.65
N VAL A 348 27.17 17.14 12.78
CA VAL A 348 27.50 15.77 13.20
C VAL A 348 28.42 15.09 12.19
N MET A 349 28.13 15.21 10.90
CA MET A 349 28.97 14.64 9.84
C MET A 349 30.37 15.24 9.83
N LEU A 350 30.50 16.56 9.98
CA LEU A 350 31.80 17.21 10.08
C LEU A 350 32.58 16.78 11.34
N LYS A 351 31.91 16.54 12.47
CA LYS A 351 32.60 16.07 13.68
C LYS A 351 33.11 14.63 13.54
N TYR A 352 32.26 13.71 13.08
CA TYR A 352 32.57 12.28 13.12
C TYR A 352 33.20 11.75 11.84
N LYS A 353 32.85 12.33 10.69
CA LYS A 353 33.36 11.92 9.37
C LYS A 353 34.33 12.93 8.79
N LYS A 354 34.51 14.12 9.41
CA LYS A 354 35.46 15.16 8.95
C LYS A 354 35.17 15.62 7.52
N ALA A 355 33.99 15.31 7.01
CA ALA A 355 33.55 15.56 5.65
C ALA A 355 32.02 15.49 5.61
N THR A 356 31.44 16.34 4.78
CA THR A 356 30.03 16.27 4.36
C THR A 356 29.85 15.21 3.26
N LEU A 357 28.62 14.91 2.86
CA LEU A 357 28.37 13.88 1.83
C LEU A 357 28.88 14.26 0.46
N GLY A 358 28.69 15.51 0.08
CA GLY A 358 29.25 16.05 -1.14
C GLY A 358 30.76 15.99 -1.10
N GLN A 359 31.37 16.25 0.06
CA GLN A 359 32.82 16.13 0.21
C GLN A 359 33.31 14.68 0.10
N ILE A 360 32.62 13.71 0.72
CA ILE A 360 32.94 12.28 0.58
C ILE A 360 32.81 11.86 -0.89
N ALA A 361 31.70 12.20 -1.54
CA ALA A 361 31.45 11.88 -2.95
C ALA A 361 32.43 12.56 -3.93
N ALA A 362 33.01 13.70 -3.54
CA ALA A 362 34.01 14.42 -4.31
C ALA A 362 35.46 14.03 -3.97
N ASN A 363 35.67 13.08 -3.05
CA ASN A 363 36.98 12.75 -2.48
C ASN A 363 37.68 13.99 -1.91
N THR A 364 37.01 14.69 -1.00
CA THR A 364 37.58 15.80 -0.24
C THR A 364 37.25 15.65 1.25
N ALA A 365 38.04 16.27 2.11
CA ALA A 365 37.81 16.27 3.56
C ALA A 365 38.21 17.60 4.19
N VAL A 366 37.78 17.83 5.43
CA VAL A 366 38.06 19.04 6.21
C VAL A 366 39.00 18.70 7.35
N ILE A 367 40.09 19.44 7.46
CA ILE A 367 41.05 19.36 8.57
C ILE A 367 41.28 20.75 9.17
N ASN A 368 41.88 20.81 10.36
CA ASN A 368 42.29 22.09 10.94
C ASN A 368 43.49 22.68 10.18
N GLU A 369 43.72 23.99 10.32
CA GLU A 369 44.88 24.65 9.69
C GLU A 369 46.24 24.04 10.09
N GLU A 370 46.35 23.49 11.30
CA GLU A 370 47.54 22.81 11.82
C GLU A 370 47.76 21.41 11.22
N GLY A 371 46.85 20.93 10.36
CA GLY A 371 46.94 19.62 9.73
C GLY A 371 46.49 18.46 10.63
N SER A 372 45.95 18.75 11.82
CA SER A 372 45.36 17.76 12.70
C SER A 372 43.95 17.38 12.24
N ASP A 373 43.64 16.09 12.34
CA ASP A 373 42.38 15.55 11.85
C ASP A 373 41.24 15.66 12.88
N ASP A 374 41.45 16.20 14.09
CA ASP A 374 40.38 16.30 15.10
C ASP A 374 39.71 17.67 15.08
N LEU A 375 38.48 17.73 14.55
CA LEU A 375 37.66 18.94 14.60
C LEU A 375 36.94 19.04 15.95
N SER A 376 37.10 20.16 16.67
CA SER A 376 36.27 20.46 17.84
C SER A 376 34.80 20.60 17.46
N TRP A 377 33.89 20.25 18.38
CA TRP A 377 32.44 20.45 18.20
C TRP A 377 32.08 21.89 17.88
N SER A 378 32.77 22.85 18.50
CA SER A 378 32.55 24.28 18.24
C SER A 378 32.84 24.66 16.79
N THR A 379 33.90 24.08 16.20
CA THR A 379 34.30 24.29 14.80
C THR A 379 33.31 23.61 13.84
N ALA A 380 32.89 22.38 14.15
CA ALA A 380 31.93 21.64 13.35
C ALA A 380 30.56 22.34 13.29
N LEU A 381 30.06 22.81 14.44
CA LEU A 381 28.78 23.53 14.54
C LEU A 381 28.82 24.86 13.78
N LYS A 382 29.89 25.64 13.93
CA LYS A 382 30.10 26.90 13.17
C LYS A 382 30.12 26.64 11.67
N ARG A 383 30.87 25.63 11.22
CA ARG A 383 30.98 25.29 9.79
C ARG A 383 29.65 24.79 9.22
N GLY A 384 28.86 24.07 10.01
CA GLY A 384 27.49 23.68 9.65
C GLY A 384 26.55 24.87 9.41
N ILE A 385 26.61 25.91 10.25
CA ILE A 385 25.80 27.14 10.07
C ILE A 385 26.18 27.83 8.77
N ILE A 386 27.48 28.01 8.52
CA ILE A 386 27.97 28.70 7.32
C ILE A 386 27.57 27.92 6.06
N ASN A 387 27.62 26.59 6.07
CA ASN A 387 27.16 25.76 4.95
C ASN A 387 25.67 25.99 4.62
N ILE A 388 24.82 26.14 5.63
CA ILE A 388 23.40 26.44 5.41
C ILE A 388 23.18 27.83 4.82
N ILE A 389 23.88 28.84 5.35
CA ILE A 389 23.81 30.21 4.82
C ILE A 389 24.25 30.23 3.36
N SER A 390 25.26 29.44 2.98
CA SER A 390 25.70 29.28 1.60
C SER A 390 24.63 28.64 0.69
N PHE A 391 23.81 27.72 1.20
CA PHE A 391 22.72 27.12 0.42
C PHE A 391 21.52 28.05 0.25
N LEU A 392 21.23 28.89 1.27
CA LEU A 392 20.06 29.78 1.28
C LEU A 392 20.23 31.02 0.39
N THR A 393 21.46 31.47 0.13
CA THR A 393 21.69 32.73 -0.59
C THR A 393 21.78 32.60 -2.11
N VAL A 394 21.62 31.39 -2.69
CA VAL A 394 21.72 31.01 -4.13
C VAL A 394 23.06 31.36 -4.79
N PHE A 395 23.74 32.39 -4.32
CA PHE A 395 25.13 32.66 -4.60
C PHE A 395 25.99 31.69 -3.78
N GLY A 396 26.61 30.74 -4.48
CA GLY A 396 27.86 30.12 -4.06
C GLY A 396 29.04 31.12 -3.91
N LEU A 397 28.78 32.36 -3.47
CA LEU A 397 29.75 33.44 -3.26
C LEU A 397 30.61 33.22 -2.01
N LEU A 398 30.25 32.31 -1.09
CA LEU A 398 31.13 31.94 0.03
C LEU A 398 32.25 30.96 -0.35
N MET A 399 32.17 30.39 -1.56
CA MET A 399 33.30 29.73 -2.22
C MET A 399 34.19 30.72 -3.00
N VAL A 400 33.82 32.01 -3.09
CA VAL A 400 34.63 33.01 -3.78
C VAL A 400 35.69 33.55 -2.82
N PHE A 401 36.93 33.36 -3.27
CA PHE A 401 38.19 33.51 -2.57
C PHE A 401 38.33 34.80 -1.76
N VAL A 402 38.86 34.65 -0.53
CA VAL A 402 39.61 35.71 0.16
C VAL A 402 41.02 35.18 0.38
N GLY A 403 41.91 35.39 -0.60
CA GLY A 403 43.35 35.14 -0.48
C GLY A 403 43.79 33.67 -0.30
N GLU A 404 45.01 33.36 -0.76
CA GLU A 404 45.77 32.11 -0.52
C GLU A 404 45.00 30.78 -0.55
N LYS A 405 44.03 30.63 -1.47
CA LYS A 405 43.27 29.37 -1.67
C LYS A 405 42.38 28.95 -0.49
N LYS A 406 42.02 29.88 0.41
CA LYS A 406 41.08 29.63 1.52
C LYS A 406 39.68 30.15 1.17
N THR A 407 38.66 29.34 1.45
CA THR A 407 37.23 29.75 1.34
C THR A 407 36.82 30.56 2.57
N LEU A 408 35.70 31.30 2.52
CA LEU A 408 35.22 32.00 3.73
C LEU A 408 34.93 31.01 4.87
N HIS A 409 34.49 29.80 4.52
CA HIS A 409 34.31 28.68 5.45
C HIS A 409 35.62 28.33 6.18
N ASP A 410 36.73 28.27 5.42
CA ASP A 410 38.07 27.95 5.91
C ASP A 410 38.63 29.06 6.79
N LEU A 411 38.43 30.32 6.38
CA LEU A 411 38.89 31.51 7.10
C LEU A 411 38.18 31.68 8.45
N ILE A 412 36.85 31.58 8.47
CA ILE A 412 36.05 31.79 9.70
C ILE A 412 36.24 30.63 10.68
N CYS A 413 36.40 29.41 10.17
CA CYS A 413 36.48 28.21 11.01
C CYS A 413 37.93 27.73 11.23
N LYS A 414 38.96 28.46 10.78
CA LYS A 414 40.39 28.05 10.85
C LYS A 414 40.63 26.60 10.41
N THR A 415 40.08 26.26 9.24
CA THR A 415 40.06 24.91 8.70
C THR A 415 40.45 24.94 7.22
N ARG A 416 40.78 23.79 6.63
CA ARG A 416 41.16 23.67 5.22
C ARG A 416 40.54 22.43 4.60
N VAL A 417 40.23 22.50 3.30
CA VAL A 417 39.70 21.37 2.52
C VAL A 417 40.81 20.71 1.71
N VAL A 418 40.97 19.40 1.86
CA VAL A 418 42.05 18.59 1.27
C VAL A 418 41.51 17.45 0.39
N GLU A 419 42.31 16.95 -0.56
CA GLU A 419 41.98 15.86 -1.52
C GLU A 419 43.08 14.79 -1.70
#